data_AF-T0RMS7-F1
#
_entry.id   AF-T0RMS7-F1
#
_cell.length_a   1.000
_cell.length_b   1.000
_cell.length_c   1.000
_cell.angle_alpha   90.00
_cell.angle_beta   90.00
_cell.angle_gamma   90.00
#
_symmetry.space_group_name_H-M   'P 1'
#
loop_
_entity.id
_entity.type
_entity.pdbx_description
1 polymer ?
#
loop_
_entity_poly.entity_id
_entity_poly.type
_entity_poly.pdbx_seq_one_letter_code
_entity_poly.pdbx_strand_id
1 'polypeptide(L)'
;MTILSGLPSLFLTSFLAATFLPLSSEAHFYYALKSNPAWLTLIVATVGNSLGGLFNYWIGHLAKIEWAKKYLGIKESTLSKVEKYTTKHQEFLAFFCFLPVFGDVIAFSLGIMKVSFYRVALFLTLGKFARYLVILFLENSLN
;
A
#
# COMPACT_ATOMS: atom_id res chain seq x y z
N MET A 1 -6.23 28.55 -15.28
CA MET A 1 -6.46 27.53 -14.25
C MET A 1 -5.49 26.41 -14.51
N THR A 2 -4.40 26.34 -13.75
CA THR A 2 -3.22 25.53 -14.09
C THR A 2 -3.52 24.03 -13.92
N ILE A 3 -3.17 23.24 -14.94
CA ILE A 3 -3.50 21.81 -15.14
C ILE A 3 -2.73 20.87 -14.17
N LEU A 4 -2.44 21.36 -12.96
CA LEU A 4 -1.68 20.67 -11.90
C LEU A 4 -2.35 20.85 -10.52
N SER A 5 -3.47 21.59 -10.44
CA SER A 5 -4.18 21.79 -9.19
C SER A 5 -4.77 20.47 -8.69
N GLY A 6 -4.31 20.03 -7.50
CA GLY A 6 -4.81 18.82 -6.84
C GLY A 6 -3.97 17.55 -7.01
N LEU A 7 -3.00 17.49 -7.96
CA LEU A 7 -2.14 16.30 -8.10
C LEU A 7 -1.17 16.11 -6.92
N PRO A 8 -0.49 17.16 -6.40
CA PRO A 8 0.33 17.02 -5.20
C PRO A 8 -0.46 16.61 -3.96
N SER A 9 -1.69 17.13 -3.81
CA SER A 9 -2.57 16.74 -2.70
C SER A 9 -3.09 15.32 -2.87
N LEU A 10 -3.41 14.90 -4.10
CA LEU A 10 -3.76 13.51 -4.42
C LEU A 10 -2.62 12.55 -4.08
N PHE A 11 -1.38 12.89 -4.45
CA PHE A 11 -0.20 12.12 -4.08
C PHE A 11 -0.13 11.97 -2.55
N LEU A 12 -0.20 13.08 -1.83
CA LEU A 12 -0.08 13.09 -0.37
C LEU A 12 -1.22 12.31 0.30
N THR A 13 -2.47 12.51 -0.11
CA THR A 13 -3.60 11.76 0.40
C THR A 13 -3.47 10.27 0.07
N SER A 14 -3.03 9.93 -1.14
CA SER A 14 -2.86 8.52 -1.54
C SER A 14 -1.74 7.84 -0.77
N PHE A 15 -0.63 8.55 -0.51
CA PHE A 15 0.45 8.11 0.35
C PHE A 15 -0.03 7.88 1.77
N LEU A 16 -0.67 8.87 2.39
CA LEU A 16 -1.15 8.78 3.76
C LEU A 16 -2.27 7.73 3.92
N ALA A 17 -3.16 7.57 2.94
CA ALA A 17 -4.20 6.55 2.95
C ALA A 17 -3.64 5.11 2.92
N ALA A 18 -2.46 4.92 2.33
CA ALA A 18 -1.78 3.63 2.35
C ALA A 18 -1.00 3.39 3.65
N THR A 19 -0.90 4.39 4.53
CA THR A 19 -0.36 4.22 5.89
C THR A 19 -1.48 3.79 6.86
N PHE A 20 -1.19 3.76 8.16
CA PHE A 20 -2.18 3.42 9.19
C PHE A 20 -3.30 4.48 9.38
N LEU A 21 -3.39 5.49 8.50
CA LEU A 21 -4.41 6.52 8.58
C LEU A 21 -5.65 6.12 7.77
N PRO A 22 -6.87 6.19 8.36
CA PRO A 22 -8.11 5.87 7.66
C PRO A 22 -8.51 7.03 6.73
N LEU A 23 -7.80 7.18 5.60
CA LEU A 23 -8.09 8.17 4.58
C LEU A 23 -8.63 7.49 3.31
N SER A 24 -9.65 8.08 2.69
CA SER A 24 -10.18 7.59 1.41
C SER A 24 -9.44 8.24 0.24
N SER A 25 -8.41 7.55 -0.25
CA SER A 25 -7.67 7.98 -1.45
C SER A 25 -8.53 7.95 -2.73
N GLU A 26 -9.57 7.13 -2.76
CA GLU A 26 -10.46 6.87 -3.88
C GLU A 26 -11.35 8.08 -4.16
N ALA A 27 -11.93 8.68 -3.12
CA ALA A 27 -12.74 9.88 -3.25
C ALA A 27 -11.93 11.06 -3.82
N HIS A 28 -10.69 11.24 -3.34
CA HIS A 28 -9.80 12.28 -3.85
C HIS A 28 -9.36 11.99 -5.30
N PHE A 29 -9.14 10.72 -5.65
CA PHE A 29 -8.86 10.30 -7.02
C PHE A 29 -9.98 10.69 -7.98
N TYR A 30 -11.24 10.37 -7.65
CA TYR A 30 -12.42 10.78 -8.43
C TYR A 30 -12.51 12.29 -8.63
N TYR A 31 -12.26 13.06 -7.57
CA TYR A 31 -12.28 14.52 -7.68
C TYR A 31 -11.17 15.04 -8.60
N ALA A 32 -9.97 14.47 -8.51
CA ALA A 32 -8.83 14.87 -9.31
C ALA A 32 -9.01 14.56 -10.81
N LEU A 33 -9.77 13.52 -11.18
CA LEU A 33 -10.11 13.19 -12.57
C LEU A 33 -10.89 14.31 -13.28
N LYS A 34 -11.69 15.10 -12.54
CA LYS A 34 -12.49 16.19 -13.14
C LYS A 34 -11.66 17.34 -13.70
N SER A 35 -10.43 17.50 -13.21
CA SER A 35 -9.60 18.67 -13.51
C SER A 35 -8.24 18.31 -14.09
N ASN A 36 -7.91 17.03 -14.26
CA ASN A 36 -6.60 16.56 -14.70
C ASN A 36 -6.72 15.38 -15.68
N PRO A 37 -5.75 15.18 -16.59
CA PRO A 37 -5.75 14.02 -17.50
C PRO A 37 -5.77 12.69 -16.73
N ALA A 38 -6.65 11.78 -17.14
CA ALA A 38 -6.87 10.50 -16.46
C ALA A 38 -5.57 9.69 -16.23
N TRP A 39 -4.71 9.61 -17.25
CA TRP A 39 -3.45 8.88 -17.17
C TRP A 39 -2.50 9.47 -16.12
N LEU A 40 -2.46 10.80 -16.00
CA LEU A 40 -1.58 11.49 -15.04
C LEU A 40 -2.10 11.29 -13.62
N THR A 41 -3.42 11.44 -13.41
CA THR A 41 -4.08 11.17 -12.14
C THR A 41 -3.84 9.73 -11.68
N LEU A 42 -3.96 8.76 -12.60
CA LEU A 42 -3.71 7.33 -12.35
C LEU A 42 -2.29 7.07 -11.88
N ILE A 43 -1.28 7.62 -12.58
CA ILE A 43 0.13 7.46 -12.21
C ILE A 43 0.39 8.10 -10.85
N VAL A 44 -0.04 9.34 -10.63
CA VAL A 44 0.23 10.08 -9.39
C VAL A 44 -0.36 9.37 -8.17
N ALA A 45 -1.62 8.91 -8.28
CA ALA A 45 -2.27 8.18 -7.19
C ALA A 45 -1.61 6.83 -6.92
N THR A 46 -1.26 6.09 -7.99
CA THR A 46 -0.56 4.80 -7.89
C THR A 46 0.80 4.97 -7.21
N VAL A 47 1.61 5.95 -7.63
CA VAL A 47 2.94 6.20 -7.06
C VAL A 47 2.81 6.60 -5.58
N GLY A 48 1.93 7.56 -5.25
CA GLY A 48 1.72 7.98 -3.87
C GLY A 48 1.31 6.80 -2.97
N ASN A 49 0.32 6.03 -3.39
CA ASN A 49 -0.19 4.90 -2.62
C ASN A 49 0.84 3.76 -2.48
N SER A 50 1.58 3.46 -3.55
CA SER A 50 2.62 2.43 -3.52
C SER A 50 3.77 2.82 -2.60
N LEU A 51 4.19 4.09 -2.60
CA LEU A 51 5.19 4.60 -1.68
C LEU A 51 4.73 4.54 -0.21
N GLY A 52 3.45 4.80 0.07
CA GLY A 52 2.90 4.67 1.42
C GLY A 52 2.86 3.21 1.91
N GLY A 53 2.51 2.25 1.05
CA GLY A 53 2.59 0.83 1.40
C GLY A 53 4.03 0.32 1.54
N LEU A 54 4.96 0.82 0.70
CA LEU A 54 6.40 0.54 0.85
C LEU A 54 6.99 1.13 2.12
N PHE A 55 6.49 2.28 2.56
CA PHE A 55 6.84 2.87 3.85
C PHE A 55 6.45 1.93 5.00
N ASN A 56 5.25 1.35 4.97
CA ASN A 56 4.85 0.34 5.96
C ASN A 56 5.73 -0.92 5.91
N TYR A 57 6.06 -1.40 4.70
CA TYR A 57 7.02 -2.50 4.54
C TYR A 57 8.37 -2.15 5.19
N TRP A 58 8.89 -0.94 5.01
CA TRP A 58 10.14 -0.52 5.65
C TRP A 58 10.04 -0.41 7.17
N ILE A 59 8.93 0.11 7.71
CA ILE A 59 8.70 0.09 9.16
C ILE A 59 8.75 -1.36 9.66
N GLY A 60 8.08 -2.28 8.97
CA GLY A 60 8.15 -3.70 9.29
C GLY A 60 9.57 -4.25 9.20
N HIS A 61 10.32 -3.91 8.15
CA HIS A 61 11.68 -4.38 7.92
C HIS A 61 12.67 -3.92 8.99
N LEU A 62 12.48 -2.70 9.50
CA LEU A 62 13.27 -2.14 10.59
C LEU A 62 12.78 -2.61 11.96
N ALA A 63 11.59 -3.20 12.06
CA ALA A 63 11.06 -3.70 13.31
C ALA A 63 11.94 -4.85 13.82
N LYS A 64 12.72 -4.57 14.87
CA LYS A 64 13.41 -5.62 15.62
C LYS A 64 12.37 -6.43 16.38
N ILE A 65 12.47 -7.75 16.31
CA ILE A 65 11.63 -8.68 17.09
C ILE A 65 11.66 -8.32 18.59
N GLU A 66 12.81 -7.84 19.07
CA GLU A 66 13.03 -7.33 20.43
C GLU A 66 12.16 -6.12 20.77
N TRP A 67 11.96 -5.18 19.83
CA TRP A 67 11.06 -4.03 20.01
C TRP A 67 9.61 -4.45 19.99
N ALA A 68 9.23 -5.40 19.13
CA ALA A 68 7.88 -5.95 19.09
C ALA A 68 7.54 -6.67 20.42
N LYS A 69 8.48 -7.39 21.03
CA LYS A 69 8.32 -7.95 22.39
C LYS A 69 8.17 -6.85 23.44
N LYS A 70 9.04 -5.83 23.41
CA LYS A 70 9.13 -4.81 24.47
C LYS A 70 7.99 -3.79 24.44
N TYR A 71 7.60 -3.32 23.26
CA TYR A 71 6.66 -2.20 23.10
C TYR A 71 5.25 -2.64 22.68
N LEU A 72 5.11 -3.78 21.98
CA LEU A 72 3.81 -4.29 21.51
C LEU A 72 3.30 -5.49 22.34
N GLY A 73 4.09 -5.97 23.32
CA GLY A 73 3.69 -7.07 24.20
C GLY A 73 3.49 -8.42 23.49
N ILE A 74 4.10 -8.61 22.31
CA ILE A 74 3.89 -9.83 21.51
C ILE A 74 4.64 -11.00 22.16
N LYS A 75 3.92 -12.10 22.42
CA LYS A 75 4.48 -13.34 22.99
C LYS A 75 5.48 -13.98 22.04
N GLU A 76 6.53 -14.59 22.61
CA GLU A 76 7.58 -15.29 21.85
C GLU A 76 7.04 -16.46 21.03
N SER A 77 6.01 -17.15 21.53
CA SER A 77 5.30 -18.22 20.81
C SER A 77 4.52 -17.71 19.59
N THR A 78 4.05 -16.46 19.61
CA THR A 78 3.40 -15.82 18.45
C THR A 78 4.45 -15.41 17.42
N LEU A 79 5.56 -14.81 17.87
CA LEU A 79 6.66 -14.42 16.97
C LEU A 79 7.27 -15.62 16.25
N SER A 80 7.53 -16.71 16.96
CA SER A 80 8.05 -17.95 16.38
C SER A 80 7.04 -18.65 15.47
N LYS A 81 5.74 -18.59 15.77
CA LYS A 81 4.68 -19.07 14.85
C LYS A 81 4.61 -18.24 13.58
N VAL A 82 4.64 -16.91 13.70
CA VAL A 82 4.69 -16.00 12.56
C VAL A 82 5.94 -16.35 11.76
N GLU A 83 7.14 -16.21 12.29
CA GLU A 83 8.40 -16.56 11.61
C GLU A 83 8.34 -17.91 10.88
N LYS A 84 7.85 -18.98 11.53
CA LYS A 84 7.78 -20.32 10.93
C LYS A 84 6.72 -20.43 9.81
N TYR A 85 5.53 -19.86 10.00
CA TYR A 85 4.46 -19.87 9.00
C TYR A 85 4.85 -19.01 7.81
N THR A 86 5.44 -17.85 8.08
CA THR A 86 5.76 -16.90 7.05
C THR A 86 7.02 -17.25 6.28
N THR A 87 8.02 -17.93 6.88
CA THR A 87 9.16 -18.50 6.14
C THR A 87 8.71 -19.56 5.11
N LYS A 88 7.63 -20.29 5.40
CA LYS A 88 7.05 -21.32 4.53
C LYS A 88 6.17 -20.76 3.41
N HIS A 89 5.57 -19.58 3.61
CA HIS A 89 4.58 -19.00 2.70
C HIS A 89 4.94 -17.60 2.17
N GLN A 90 6.23 -17.22 2.19
CA GLN A 90 6.73 -15.89 1.80
C GLN A 90 6.23 -15.45 0.43
N GLU A 91 6.24 -16.36 -0.54
CA GLU A 91 5.86 -16.09 -1.93
C GLU A 91 4.34 -15.93 -2.07
N PHE A 92 3.58 -16.77 -1.37
CA PHE A 92 2.12 -16.70 -1.33
C PHE A 92 1.64 -15.40 -0.69
N LEU A 93 2.26 -14.98 0.42
CA LEU A 93 1.88 -13.73 1.10
C LEU A 93 2.33 -12.47 0.36
N ALA A 94 3.49 -12.52 -0.31
CA ALA A 94 3.91 -11.44 -1.20
C ALA A 94 2.92 -11.24 -2.35
N PHE A 95 2.38 -12.33 -2.90
CA PHE A 95 1.30 -12.26 -3.88
C PHE A 95 0.08 -11.54 -3.30
N PHE A 96 -0.45 -11.95 -2.13
CA PHE A 96 -1.65 -11.30 -1.54
C PHE A 96 -1.49 -9.86 -1.09
N CYS A 97 -0.29 -9.28 -1.15
CA CYS A 97 -0.07 -7.85 -0.96
C CYS A 97 -0.89 -6.99 -1.95
N PHE A 98 -1.31 -7.57 -3.08
CA PHE A 98 -2.18 -6.88 -4.05
C PHE A 98 -3.61 -6.63 -3.52
N LEU A 99 -4.05 -7.34 -2.46
CA LEU A 99 -5.44 -7.29 -2.00
C LEU A 99 -5.83 -5.86 -1.56
N PRO A 100 -6.97 -5.34 -2.05
CA PRO A 100 -7.46 -4.04 -1.63
C PRO A 100 -7.79 -4.05 -0.12
N VAL A 101 -7.59 -2.91 0.55
CA VAL A 101 -7.81 -2.68 1.99
C VAL A 101 -6.78 -3.33 2.93
N PHE A 102 -6.45 -4.60 2.76
CA PHE A 102 -5.53 -5.31 3.67
C PHE A 102 -4.06 -5.33 3.20
N GLY A 103 -3.80 -4.96 1.94
CA GLY A 103 -2.46 -5.02 1.34
C GLY A 103 -1.38 -4.30 2.14
N ASP A 104 -1.70 -3.19 2.80
CA ASP A 104 -0.72 -2.40 3.56
C ASP A 104 -0.31 -3.06 4.89
N VAL A 105 -1.24 -3.76 5.56
CA VAL A 105 -0.94 -4.59 6.74
C VAL A 105 -0.12 -5.82 6.35
N ILE A 106 -0.40 -6.39 5.18
CA ILE A 106 0.39 -7.47 4.59
C ILE A 106 1.80 -6.96 4.26
N ALA A 107 1.95 -5.77 3.66
CA ALA A 107 3.24 -5.16 3.36
C ALA A 107 4.08 -4.97 4.63
N PHE A 108 3.49 -4.45 5.71
CA PHE A 108 4.15 -4.35 7.02
C PHE A 108 4.60 -5.72 7.55
N SER A 109 3.74 -6.74 7.47
CA SER A 109 4.04 -8.10 7.91
C SER A 109 5.20 -8.72 7.11
N LEU A 110 5.19 -8.54 5.79
CA LEU A 110 6.26 -8.97 4.87
C LEU A 110 7.58 -8.24 5.15
N GLY A 111 7.49 -6.98 5.60
CA GLY A 111 8.60 -6.20 6.14
C GLY A 111 9.26 -6.90 7.32
N ILE A 112 8.48 -7.23 8.36
CA ILE A 112 8.97 -7.93 9.56
C ILE A 112 9.72 -9.21 9.19
N MET A 113 9.22 -9.93 8.18
CA MET A 113 9.82 -11.17 7.71
C MET A 113 11.01 -10.99 6.77
N LYS A 114 11.33 -9.75 6.38
CA LYS A 114 12.42 -9.42 5.46
C LYS A 114 12.29 -10.10 4.09
N VAL A 115 11.07 -10.23 3.58
CA VAL A 115 10.83 -10.70 2.20
C VAL A 115 11.50 -9.76 1.20
N SER A 116 11.94 -10.26 0.05
CA SER A 116 12.57 -9.43 -0.99
C SER A 116 11.77 -8.17 -1.31
N PHE A 117 12.39 -7.00 -1.09
CA PHE A 117 11.81 -5.69 -1.37
C PHE A 117 11.24 -5.59 -2.78
N TYR A 118 11.96 -6.09 -3.79
CA TYR A 118 11.53 -6.02 -5.19
C TYR A 118 10.23 -6.78 -5.45
N ARG A 119 10.05 -7.95 -4.82
CA ARG A 119 8.81 -8.74 -4.95
C ARG A 119 7.64 -7.99 -4.33
N VAL A 120 7.82 -7.47 -3.10
CA VAL A 120 6.79 -6.70 -2.40
C VAL A 120 6.42 -5.45 -3.19
N ALA A 121 7.42 -4.69 -3.66
CA ALA A 121 7.22 -3.48 -4.44
C ALA A 121 6.44 -3.75 -5.73
N LEU A 122 6.77 -4.83 -6.45
CA LEU A 122 6.09 -5.21 -7.69
C LEU A 122 4.61 -5.55 -7.43
N PHE A 123 4.33 -6.51 -6.53
CA PHE A 123 2.95 -6.95 -6.28
C PHE A 123 2.08 -5.86 -5.64
N LEU A 124 2.65 -5.09 -4.70
CA LEU A 124 1.97 -3.95 -4.09
C LEU A 124 1.61 -2.91 -5.15
N THR A 125 2.57 -2.48 -5.96
CA THR A 125 2.36 -1.45 -6.99
C THR A 125 1.33 -1.91 -8.02
N LEU A 126 1.41 -3.17 -8.46
CA LEU A 126 0.42 -3.74 -9.38
C LEU A 126 -0.99 -3.76 -8.79
N GLY A 127 -1.14 -4.13 -7.51
CA GLY A 127 -2.42 -4.09 -6.82
C GLY A 127 -2.99 -2.67 -6.71
N LYS A 128 -2.15 -1.70 -6.31
CA LYS A 128 -2.58 -0.29 -6.22
C LYS A 128 -2.97 0.26 -7.59
N PHE A 129 -2.19 -0.05 -8.63
CA PHE A 129 -2.46 0.33 -10.01
C PHE A 129 -3.80 -0.26 -10.50
N ALA A 130 -3.99 -1.57 -10.33
CA ALA A 130 -5.21 -2.26 -10.73
C ALA A 130 -6.45 -1.67 -10.04
N ARG A 131 -6.36 -1.32 -8.75
CA ARG A 131 -7.46 -0.67 -8.02
C ARG A 131 -7.83 0.68 -8.66
N TYR A 132 -6.87 1.57 -8.89
CA TYR A 132 -7.16 2.87 -9.49
C TYR A 132 -7.62 2.75 -10.95
N LEU A 133 -7.13 1.74 -11.67
CA LEU A 133 -7.57 1.43 -13.02
C LEU A 133 -9.05 1.00 -13.04
N VAL A 134 -9.47 0.11 -12.12
CA VAL A 134 -10.88 -0.28 -11.96
C VAL A 134 -11.75 0.94 -11.62
N ILE A 135 -11.29 1.81 -10.71
CA ILE A 135 -12.00 3.04 -10.37
C ILE A 135 -12.17 3.95 -11.58
N LEU A 136 -11.10 4.12 -12.38
CA LEU A 136 -11.14 4.89 -13.61
C LEU A 136 -12.11 4.29 -14.64
N PHE A 137 -12.14 2.96 -14.79
CA PHE A 137 -13.10 2.30 -15.68
C PHE A 137 -14.56 2.49 -15.22
N LEU A 138 -14.81 2.40 -13.91
CA LEU A 138 -16.13 2.64 -13.34
C LEU A 138 -16.60 4.09 -13.56
N GLU A 139 -15.69 5.06 -13.42
CA GLU A 139 -15.96 6.48 -13.69
C GLU A 139 -16.37 6.72 -15.14
N ASN A 140 -15.61 6.19 -16.10
CA ASN A 140 -15.93 6.30 -17.53
C ASN A 140 -17.22 5.57 -17.93
N SER A 141 -17.66 4.57 -17.16
CA SER A 141 -18.89 3.81 -17.44
C SER A 141 -20.16 4.52 -16.95
N LEU A 142 -20.01 5.53 -16.08
CA LEU A 142 -21.11 6.29 -15.47
C LEU A 142 -21.38 7.64 -16.17
N ASN A 143 -20.51 8.05 -17.08
CA ASN A 143 -20.64 9.25 -17.92
C ASN A 143 -20.99 8.87 -19.36
#